data_AF-A0A3Q8EWN8-F1
#
_entry.id   AF-A0A3Q8EWN8-F1
#
_cell.length_a   1.000
_cell.length_b   1.000
_cell.length_c   1.000
_cell.angle_alpha   90.00
_cell.angle_beta   90.00
_cell.angle_gamma   90.00
#
_symmetry.space_group_name_H-M   'P 1'
#
loop_
_entity.id
_entity.type
_entity.pdbx_description
1 polymer ?
#
loop_
_entity_poly.entity_id
_entity_poly.type
_entity_poly.pdbx_seq_one_letter_code
_entity_poly.pdbx_strand_id
1 'polypeptide(L)'
;MSSIKIDIVSSMEEIFSGNAKFISVPGVNGHIGILPGHAPLISLIRQGYIKIVLLDNTEEHILIAGGILEVQKYYVTVLTDTAIRANNYDEASAAIAREKARISLLNAKHKTTIAAIESELAMLSNQAKFNIKRKNIIK
;
A
#
# COMPACT_ATOMS: atom_id res chain seq x y z
N MET A 1 -34.05 -0.19 -15.03
CA MET A 1 -32.71 0.42 -15.11
C MET A 1 -31.69 -0.70 -15.25
N SER A 2 -30.69 -0.54 -16.12
CA SER A 2 -29.64 -1.56 -16.27
C SER A 2 -28.67 -1.47 -15.10
N SER A 3 -28.29 -2.62 -14.54
CA SER A 3 -27.38 -2.75 -13.40
C SER A 3 -26.31 -3.79 -13.71
N ILE A 4 -25.18 -3.69 -13.03
CA ILE A 4 -24.11 -4.69 -13.06
C ILE A 4 -23.95 -5.27 -11.67
N LYS A 5 -23.85 -6.60 -11.57
CA LYS A 5 -23.52 -7.25 -10.32
C LYS A 5 -22.00 -7.22 -10.14
N ILE A 6 -21.55 -6.77 -8.98
CA ILE A 6 -20.14 -6.61 -8.64
C ILE A 6 -19.84 -7.47 -7.44
N ASP A 7 -18.84 -8.34 -7.58
CA ASP A 7 -18.29 -9.12 -6.49
C ASP A 7 -16.79 -8.79 -6.34
N ILE A 8 -16.39 -8.39 -5.13
CA ILE A 8 -15.00 -8.13 -4.75
C ILE A 8 -14.64 -9.17 -3.71
N VAL A 9 -13.71 -10.05 -4.06
CA VAL A 9 -13.36 -11.24 -3.28
C VAL A 9 -11.86 -11.30 -3.04
N SER A 10 -11.51 -11.82 -1.87
CA SER A 10 -10.17 -12.30 -1.53
C SER A 10 -10.21 -13.83 -1.42
N SER A 11 -9.04 -14.45 -1.31
CA SER A 11 -8.94 -15.88 -1.02
C SER A 11 -9.55 -16.28 0.33
N MET A 12 -9.69 -15.33 1.25
CA MET A 12 -10.17 -15.58 2.61
C MET A 12 -11.63 -15.19 2.83
N GLU A 13 -12.13 -14.15 2.16
CA GLU A 13 -13.45 -13.60 2.41
C GLU A 13 -14.02 -12.83 1.22
N GLU A 14 -15.35 -12.66 1.24
CA GLU A 14 -16.07 -11.76 0.33
C GLU A 14 -16.07 -10.35 0.93
N ILE A 15 -15.39 -9.42 0.25
CA ILE A 15 -15.24 -8.04 0.73
C ILE A 15 -16.48 -7.22 0.38
N PHE A 16 -17.06 -7.44 -0.79
CA PHE A 16 -18.25 -6.73 -1.28
C PHE A 16 -19.00 -7.59 -2.28
N SER A 17 -20.33 -7.64 -2.17
CA SER A 17 -21.21 -8.14 -3.21
C SER A 17 -22.45 -7.26 -3.30
N GLY A 18 -22.83 -6.88 -4.51
CA GLY A 18 -24.00 -6.05 -4.72
C GLY A 18 -24.24 -5.65 -6.16
N ASN A 19 -25.39 -5.02 -6.39
CA ASN A 19 -25.74 -4.44 -7.69
C ASN A 19 -25.41 -2.95 -7.71
N ALA A 20 -24.79 -2.50 -8.80
CA ALA A 20 -24.38 -1.13 -8.97
C ALA A 20 -24.73 -0.61 -10.37
N LYS A 21 -24.69 0.72 -10.52
CA LYS A 21 -24.82 1.41 -11.80
C LYS A 21 -23.48 1.57 -12.51
N PHE A 22 -22.41 1.68 -11.73
CA PHE A 22 -21.08 1.99 -12.23
C PHE A 22 -20.02 1.55 -11.23
N ILE A 23 -18.86 1.14 -11.76
CA ILE A 23 -17.64 0.89 -10.99
C ILE A 23 -16.43 1.47 -11.70
N SER A 24 -15.55 2.13 -10.95
CA SER A 24 -14.24 2.60 -11.41
C SER A 24 -13.14 1.84 -10.67
N VAL A 25 -12.22 1.26 -11.42
CA VAL A 25 -11.15 0.40 -10.90
C VAL A 25 -9.78 0.93 -11.35
N PRO A 26 -8.74 0.93 -10.50
CA PRO A 26 -7.40 1.37 -10.88
C PRO A 26 -6.68 0.32 -11.75
N GLY A 27 -6.79 0.43 -13.07
CA GLY A 27 -6.00 -0.35 -14.02
C GLY A 27 -4.51 0.06 -14.06
N VAL A 28 -3.72 -0.73 -14.77
CA VAL A 28 -2.25 -0.52 -14.91
C VAL A 28 -1.93 0.84 -15.54
N ASN A 29 -2.64 1.21 -16.62
CA ASN A 29 -2.36 2.42 -17.40
C ASN A 29 -3.33 3.59 -17.08
N GLY A 30 -4.17 3.46 -16.05
CA GLY A 30 -5.20 4.44 -15.75
C GLY A 30 -6.40 3.83 -15.04
N HIS A 31 -7.43 4.64 -14.78
CA HIS A 31 -8.68 4.12 -14.23
C HIS A 31 -9.57 3.56 -15.33
N ILE A 32 -10.20 2.43 -15.05
CA ILE A 32 -11.15 1.77 -15.93
C ILE A 32 -12.54 1.96 -15.34
N GLY A 33 -13.40 2.68 -16.06
CA GLY A 33 -14.81 2.83 -15.70
C GLY A 33 -15.66 1.81 -16.43
N ILE A 34 -16.44 1.03 -15.68
CA ILE A 34 -17.28 -0.05 -16.21
C ILE A 34 -18.75 0.30 -15.98
N LEU A 35 -19.51 0.21 -17.06
CA LEU A 35 -20.96 0.39 -17.10
C LEU A 35 -21.65 -0.94 -17.46
N PRO A 36 -22.96 -1.08 -17.19
CA PRO A 36 -23.71 -2.27 -17.60
C PRO A 36 -23.61 -2.52 -19.11
N GLY A 37 -23.32 -3.76 -19.50
CA GLY A 37 -23.16 -4.14 -20.91
C GLY A 37 -21.75 -3.91 -21.49
N HIS A 38 -20.75 -3.65 -20.64
CA HIS A 38 -19.36 -3.54 -21.08
C HIS A 38 -18.88 -4.83 -21.76
N ALA A 39 -17.97 -4.69 -22.73
CA ALA A 39 -17.33 -5.82 -23.39
C ALA A 39 -16.54 -6.67 -22.38
N PRO A 40 -16.49 -8.00 -22.54
CA PRO A 40 -15.68 -8.84 -21.67
C PRO A 40 -14.21 -8.40 -21.66
N LEU A 41 -13.63 -8.31 -20.47
CA LEU A 41 -12.27 -7.81 -20.27
C LEU A 41 -11.65 -8.52 -19.08
N ILE A 42 -10.40 -8.97 -19.22
CA ILE A 42 -9.56 -9.39 -18.10
C ILE A 42 -8.36 -8.44 -18.07
N SER A 43 -8.09 -7.84 -16.91
CA SER A 43 -6.98 -6.91 -16.73
C SER A 43 -6.37 -7.05 -15.35
N LEU A 44 -5.08 -6.76 -15.26
CA LEU A 44 -4.43 -6.49 -13.98
C LEU A 44 -4.88 -5.12 -13.45
N ILE A 45 -4.93 -5.02 -12.13
CA ILE A 45 -5.24 -3.78 -11.42
C ILE A 45 -4.17 -3.49 -10.38
N ARG A 46 -3.85 -2.21 -10.21
CA ARG A 46 -2.86 -1.74 -9.24
C ARG A 46 -3.51 -1.40 -7.91
N GLN A 47 -2.68 -1.18 -6.91
CA GLN A 47 -3.11 -0.62 -5.63
C GLN A 47 -3.83 0.72 -5.84
N GLY A 48 -4.96 0.91 -5.18
CA GLY A 48 -5.73 2.15 -5.28
C GLY A 48 -7.16 2.02 -4.77
N TYR A 49 -7.95 3.06 -5.01
CA TYR A 49 -9.36 3.10 -4.62
C TYR A 49 -10.25 2.61 -5.76
N ILE A 50 -11.13 1.67 -5.45
CA ILE A 50 -12.30 1.35 -6.25
C ILE A 50 -13.43 2.28 -5.79
N LYS A 51 -14.13 2.87 -6.77
CA LYS A 51 -15.35 3.64 -6.55
C LYS A 51 -16.53 2.87 -7.13
N ILE A 52 -17.56 2.62 -6.33
CA ILE A 52 -18.79 1.95 -6.73
C ILE A 52 -19.95 2.93 -6.56
N VAL A 53 -20.80 3.07 -7.57
CA VAL A 53 -22.03 3.86 -7.49
C VAL A 53 -23.21 2.91 -7.43
N LEU A 54 -23.87 2.84 -6.27
CA LEU A 54 -24.99 1.95 -6.00
C LEU A 54 -26.27 2.40 -6.70
N LEU A 55 -27.31 1.56 -6.63
CA LEU A 55 -28.59 1.81 -7.31
C LEU A 55 -29.32 3.06 -6.78
N ASP A 56 -29.09 3.42 -5.53
CA ASP A 56 -29.62 4.59 -4.83
C ASP A 56 -28.77 5.86 -5.03
N ASN A 57 -27.74 5.81 -5.89
CA ASN A 57 -26.73 6.86 -6.10
C ASN A 57 -25.80 7.11 -4.90
N THR A 58 -25.75 6.22 -3.92
CA THR A 58 -24.70 6.29 -2.90
C THR A 58 -23.37 5.82 -3.48
N GLU A 59 -22.28 6.39 -2.97
CA GLU A 59 -20.92 6.05 -3.40
C GLU A 59 -20.24 5.22 -2.31
N GLU A 60 -19.71 4.06 -2.70
CA GLU A 60 -18.83 3.26 -1.86
C GLU A 60 -17.40 3.32 -2.37
N HIS A 61 -16.46 3.45 -1.42
CA HIS A 61 -15.03 3.47 -1.69
C HIS A 61 -14.35 2.30 -1.00
N ILE A 62 -13.58 1.55 -1.77
CA ILE A 62 -12.85 0.37 -1.28
C ILE A 62 -11.38 0.51 -1.68
N LEU A 63 -10.49 0.50 -0.71
CA LEU A 63 -9.05 0.49 -0.94
C LEU A 63 -8.61 -0.94 -1.21
N ILE A 64 -7.91 -1.18 -2.32
CA ILE A 64 -7.37 -2.49 -2.69
C ILE A 64 -5.85 -2.45 -2.79
N ALA A 65 -5.19 -3.57 -2.49
CA ALA A 65 -3.75 -3.74 -2.66
C ALA A 65 -3.32 -4.00 -4.12
N GLY A 66 -4.28 -4.30 -5.00
CA GLY A 66 -4.06 -4.71 -6.39
C GLY A 66 -4.56 -6.14 -6.64
N GLY A 67 -4.50 -6.61 -7.87
CA GLY A 67 -4.96 -7.95 -8.22
C GLY A 67 -5.43 -8.07 -9.66
N ILE A 68 -6.56 -8.75 -9.85
CA ILE A 68 -7.13 -9.05 -11.17
C ILE A 68 -8.58 -8.55 -11.23
N LEU A 69 -8.91 -7.94 -12.36
CA LEU A 69 -10.26 -7.53 -12.73
C LEU A 69 -10.75 -8.44 -13.86
N GLU A 70 -11.90 -9.04 -13.66
CA GLU A 70 -12.68 -9.74 -14.69
C GLU A 70 -13.99 -9.00 -14.90
N VAL A 71 -14.29 -8.68 -16.16
CA VAL A 71 -15.53 -8.07 -16.60
C VAL A 71 -16.22 -9.02 -17.56
N GLN A 72 -17.48 -9.29 -17.30
CA GLN A 72 -18.41 -9.96 -18.18
C GLN A 72 -19.59 -9.01 -18.46
N LYS A 73 -20.53 -9.44 -19.33
CA LYS A 73 -21.60 -8.58 -19.83
C LYS A 73 -22.46 -7.92 -18.75
N TYR A 74 -22.75 -8.64 -17.65
CA TYR A 74 -23.57 -8.16 -16.54
C TYR A 74 -22.96 -8.44 -15.16
N TYR A 75 -21.69 -8.85 -15.12
CA TYR A 75 -21.03 -9.31 -13.92
C TYR A 75 -19.58 -8.84 -13.91
N VAL A 76 -19.13 -8.28 -12.81
CA VAL A 76 -17.74 -7.83 -12.61
C VAL A 76 -17.21 -8.50 -11.36
N THR A 77 -16.04 -9.10 -11.49
CA THR A 77 -15.34 -9.73 -10.38
C THR A 77 -13.99 -9.06 -10.20
N VAL A 78 -13.70 -8.67 -8.96
CA VAL A 78 -12.38 -8.17 -8.57
C VAL A 78 -11.79 -9.15 -7.59
N LEU A 79 -10.67 -9.75 -7.97
CA LEU A 79 -9.87 -10.61 -7.10
C LEU A 79 -8.71 -9.78 -6.54
N THR A 80 -8.62 -9.67 -5.22
CA THR A 80 -7.59 -8.89 -4.52
C THR A 80 -7.15 -9.58 -3.24
N ASP A 81 -5.86 -9.53 -2.92
CA ASP A 81 -5.32 -10.17 -1.72
C ASP A 81 -5.83 -9.48 -0.45
N THR A 82 -5.88 -8.15 -0.46
CA THR A 82 -6.34 -7.32 0.66
C THR A 82 -7.24 -6.20 0.15
N ALA A 83 -8.36 -5.98 0.84
CA ALA A 83 -9.22 -4.84 0.60
C ALA A 83 -9.79 -4.30 1.91
N ILE A 84 -9.91 -2.97 2.00
CA ILE A 84 -10.42 -2.29 3.18
C ILE A 84 -11.53 -1.34 2.71
N ARG A 85 -12.74 -1.51 3.24
CA ARG A 85 -13.85 -0.58 3.00
C ARG A 85 -13.57 0.75 3.71
N ALA A 86 -13.82 1.87 3.04
CA ALA A 86 -13.55 3.20 3.59
C ALA A 86 -14.34 3.50 4.88
N ASN A 87 -15.54 2.93 5.04
CA ASN A 87 -16.36 3.12 6.25
C ASN A 87 -15.78 2.45 7.51
N ASN A 88 -14.83 1.51 7.36
CA ASN A 88 -14.12 0.85 8.46
C ASN A 88 -12.70 1.41 8.65
N TYR A 89 -12.35 2.54 8.01
CA TYR A 89 -11.06 3.18 8.19
C TYR A 89 -11.02 3.92 9.53
N ASP A 90 -11.06 3.15 10.60
CA ASP A 90 -10.93 3.60 11.97
C ASP A 90 -9.52 4.19 12.16
N GLU A 91 -9.47 5.38 12.75
CA GLU A 91 -8.30 6.27 12.88
C GLU A 91 -7.05 5.55 13.44
N ALA A 92 -7.27 4.46 14.18
CA ALA A 92 -6.27 3.56 14.74
C ALA A 92 -5.35 2.90 13.69
N SER A 93 -5.87 2.49 12.53
CA SER A 93 -5.08 1.80 11.50
C SER A 93 -4.10 2.76 10.80
N ALA A 94 -4.54 4.00 10.59
CA ALA A 94 -3.68 5.07 10.06
C ALA A 94 -2.57 5.44 11.05
N ALA A 95 -2.86 5.44 12.36
CA ALA A 95 -1.86 5.66 13.40
C ALA A 95 -0.80 4.54 13.43
N ILE A 96 -1.22 3.28 13.35
CA ILE A 96 -0.30 2.12 13.33
C ILE A 96 0.57 2.11 12.07
N ALA A 97 0.00 2.46 10.91
CA ALA A 97 0.75 2.57 9.65
C ALA A 97 1.77 3.73 9.69
N ARG A 98 1.38 4.90 10.24
CA ARG A 98 2.29 6.03 10.47
C ARG A 98 3.40 5.64 11.44
N GLU A 99 3.07 4.92 12.50
CA GLU A 99 4.04 4.51 13.52
C GLU A 99 5.03 3.48 12.97
N LYS A 100 4.58 2.51 12.18
CA LYS A 100 5.47 1.58 11.46
C LYS A 100 6.37 2.30 10.44
N ALA A 101 5.83 3.27 9.70
CA ALA A 101 6.62 4.09 8.79
C ALA A 101 7.64 4.97 9.55
N ARG A 102 7.27 5.52 10.70
CA ARG A 102 8.13 6.29 11.61
C ARG A 102 9.28 5.43 12.13
N ILE A 103 8.98 4.24 12.64
CA ILE A 103 9.96 3.28 13.15
C ILE A 103 10.93 2.85 12.04
N SER A 104 10.42 2.60 10.83
CA SER A 104 11.25 2.23 9.68
C SER A 104 12.18 3.37 9.25
N LEU A 105 11.69 4.62 9.24
CA LEU A 105 12.53 5.80 8.98
C LEU A 105 13.57 6.05 10.07
N LEU A 106 13.22 5.83 11.34
CA LEU A 106 14.17 5.94 12.46
C LEU A 106 15.26 4.88 12.39
N ASN A 107 14.90 3.64 12.05
CA ASN A 107 15.86 2.55 11.87
C ASN A 107 16.77 2.80 10.66
N ALA A 108 16.25 3.35 9.56
CA ALA A 108 17.06 3.76 8.41
C ALA A 108 18.04 4.89 8.77
N LYS A 109 17.60 5.90 9.55
CA LYS A 109 18.48 6.97 10.05
C LYS A 109 19.50 6.48 11.07
N HIS A 110 19.16 5.48 11.90
CA HIS A 110 20.10 4.90 12.86
C HIS A 110 21.22 4.12 12.15
N LYS A 111 20.90 3.36 11.09
CA LYS A 111 21.90 2.56 10.38
C LYS A 111 22.96 3.41 9.65
N THR A 112 22.61 4.61 9.20
CA THR A 112 23.58 5.57 8.63
C THR A 112 24.40 6.31 9.69
N THR A 113 23.88 6.45 10.91
CA THR A 113 24.53 7.24 11.97
C THR A 113 25.46 6.39 12.86
N ILE A 114 25.10 5.13 13.13
CA ILE A 114 25.93 4.21 13.94
C ILE A 114 27.26 3.93 13.23
N ALA A 115 27.24 3.65 11.92
CA ALA A 115 28.47 3.40 11.15
C ALA A 115 29.40 4.63 11.08
N ALA A 116 28.83 5.85 11.01
CA ALA A 116 29.61 7.09 11.00
C ALA A 116 30.26 7.37 12.37
N ILE A 117 29.52 7.17 13.47
CA ILE A 117 30.02 7.33 14.85
C ILE A 117 31.10 6.29 15.16
N GLU A 118 30.92 5.03 14.74
CA GLU A 118 31.94 3.98 14.92
C GLU A 118 33.23 4.30 14.15
N SER A 119 33.13 4.82 12.93
CA SER A 119 34.29 5.27 12.15
C SER A 119 35.03 6.41 12.85
N GLU A 120 34.31 7.39 13.39
CA GLU A 120 34.91 8.53 14.08
C GLU A 120 35.61 8.12 15.39
N LEU A 121 34.98 7.24 16.18
CA LEU A 121 35.57 6.68 17.40
C LEU A 121 36.82 5.83 17.10
N ALA A 122 36.83 5.10 15.99
CA ALA A 122 38.00 4.34 15.55
C ALA A 122 39.18 5.26 15.18
N MET A 123 38.92 6.38 14.50
CA MET A 123 39.96 7.37 14.16
C MET A 123 40.52 8.04 15.41
N LEU A 124 39.66 8.50 16.33
CA LEU A 124 40.06 9.16 17.57
C LEU A 124 40.87 8.22 18.48
N SER A 125 40.44 6.97 18.62
CA SER A 125 41.17 5.97 19.42
C SER A 125 42.53 5.61 18.83
N ASN A 126 42.65 5.54 17.49
CA ASN A 126 43.93 5.34 16.82
C ASN A 126 44.88 6.53 16.99
N GLN A 127 44.36 7.76 16.92
CA GLN A 127 45.15 8.98 17.13
C GLN A 127 45.64 9.11 18.57
N ALA A 128 44.81 8.72 19.55
CA ALA A 128 45.20 8.65 20.95
C ALA A 128 46.34 7.64 21.18
N LYS A 129 46.26 6.44 20.57
CA LYS A 129 47.33 5.43 20.62
C LYS A 129 48.63 5.94 19.99
N PHE A 130 48.56 6.66 18.88
CA PHE A 130 49.74 7.23 18.23
C PHE A 130 50.45 8.26 19.12
N ASN A 131 49.70 9.12 19.80
CA ASN A 131 50.24 10.14 20.69
C ASN A 131 50.90 9.56 21.94
N ILE A 132 50.34 8.47 22.51
CA ILE A 132 50.96 7.76 23.63
C ILE A 132 52.28 7.11 23.21
N LYS A 133 52.33 6.50 22.01
CA LYS A 133 53.55 5.88 21.49
C LYS A 133 54.67 6.89 21.22
N ARG A 134 54.33 8.09 20.73
CA ARG A 134 55.29 9.19 20.54
C ARG A 134 55.88 9.70 21.86
N LYS A 135 55.10 9.76 22.94
CA LYS A 135 55.58 10.21 24.26
C LYS A 135 56.58 9.25 24.91
N ASN A 136 56.52 7.96 24.58
CA ASN A 136 57.42 6.93 25.13
C ASN A 136 58.73 6.74 24.34
N ILE A 137 58.93 7.43 23.21
CA ILE A 137 60.16 7.34 22.40
C ILE A 137 61.14 8.50 22.70
N ILE A 138 60.71 9.53 23.44
CA ILE A 138 61.51 10.73 23.79
C ILE A 138 61.92 10.73 25.28
N LYS A 139 61.97 9.55 25.90
CA LYS A 139 62.58 9.30 27.22
C LYS A 139 63.59 8.19 27.09
#